data_AF-Q5C096-F1
#
_entry.id   AF-Q5C096-F1
#
_cell.length_a   1.000
_cell.length_b   1.000
_cell.length_c   1.000
_cell.angle_alpha   90.00
_cell.angle_beta   90.00
_cell.angle_gamma   90.00
#
_symmetry.space_group_name_H-M   'P 1'
#
loop_
_entity.id
_entity.type
_entity.pdbx_description
1 polymer ?
#
loop_
_entity_poly.entity_id
_entity_poly.type
_entity_poly.pdbx_seq_one_letter_code
_entity_poly.pdbx_strand_id
1 'polypeptide(L)'
;LVIRLYNNGELEVEWTAGPIPDDGYTNSRELVIRYTVNNTNIFIKNPGEFFTDSSGRRMIRRLRNKRIDWNLPINFTETENIAGNYYPVVNRIMLKNIILHKSNENPLEDEGVPLGLAIYTDRAHGGTSLHDGQIELMLHRRLVRDDGFGVSEPLMENGLDGRGLIVRGIHKIRFDELDYIELEDRRIAQLVSRPIIPLFMHAKHQPKSMQVNGWSGLNIGLPNHIHLLSLTSWPLNKVYLSNSRESNQILIRLENLQSSNSLTSIKPCTIDITYLINGIKIIGMKEMILTADQLKTTSLLHRLNWPTELPSSDNYTLYTKHKCNADNLNSNGVLLTIEPGKIVTYILDYEITK
;
A
#
# COMPACT_ATOMS: atom_id res chain seq x y z
N LEU A 1 -2.37 18.08 -18.57
CA LEU A 1 -2.44 16.61 -18.41
C LEU A 1 -1.62 15.98 -19.52
N VAL A 2 -0.80 14.99 -19.20
CA VAL A 2 -0.07 14.17 -20.17
C VAL A 2 -0.46 12.72 -19.91
N ILE A 3 -0.97 12.04 -20.92
CA ILE A 3 -1.39 10.63 -20.82
C ILE A 3 -0.38 9.79 -21.59
N ARG A 4 0.19 8.78 -20.94
CA ARG A 4 1.20 7.88 -21.52
C ARG A 4 0.71 6.45 -21.49
N LEU A 5 0.73 5.80 -22.65
CA LEU A 5 0.61 4.35 -22.77
C LEU A 5 2.01 3.79 -23.07
N TYR A 6 2.58 3.06 -22.13
CA TYR A 6 3.89 2.45 -22.28
C TYR A 6 3.81 1.13 -23.07
N ASN A 7 4.93 0.68 -23.64
CA ASN A 7 4.99 -0.54 -24.45
C ASN A 7 4.60 -1.82 -23.69
N ASN A 8 4.67 -1.81 -22.36
CA ASN A 8 4.23 -2.91 -21.49
C ASN A 8 2.73 -2.84 -21.15
N GLY A 9 1.96 -1.92 -21.76
CA GLY A 9 0.53 -1.75 -21.51
C GLY A 9 0.19 -0.94 -20.26
N GLU A 10 1.18 -0.37 -19.56
CA GLU A 10 0.91 0.52 -18.44
C GLU A 10 0.35 1.86 -18.92
N LEU A 11 -0.75 2.31 -18.28
CA LEU A 11 -1.37 3.59 -18.53
C LEU A 11 -1.08 4.55 -17.36
N GLU A 12 -0.45 5.67 -17.66
CA GLU A 12 -0.08 6.70 -16.69
C GLU A 12 -0.67 8.05 -17.09
N VAL A 13 -1.14 8.79 -16.09
CA VAL A 13 -1.59 10.17 -16.24
C VAL A 13 -0.70 11.05 -15.37
N GLU A 14 0.15 11.84 -16.01
CA GLU A 14 0.87 12.92 -15.34
C GLU A 14 0.02 14.19 -15.36
N TRP A 15 -0.16 14.76 -14.18
CA TRP A 15 -0.89 16.01 -13.98
C TRP A 15 0.04 17.07 -13.43
N THR A 16 -0.18 18.32 -13.85
CA THR A 16 0.45 19.51 -13.27
C THR A 16 -0.69 20.46 -12.93
N ALA A 17 -0.82 20.78 -11.65
CA ALA A 17 -1.90 21.55 -11.08
C ALA A 17 -1.33 22.83 -10.45
N GLY A 18 -1.71 23.97 -11.01
CA GLY A 18 -1.31 25.29 -10.52
C GLY A 18 -0.63 26.17 -11.59
N PRO A 19 -0.47 27.48 -11.32
CA PRO A 19 -1.01 28.17 -10.15
C PRO A 19 -2.54 28.22 -10.21
N ILE A 20 -3.22 27.92 -9.10
CA ILE A 20 -4.68 27.97 -9.02
C ILE A 20 -5.08 29.43 -8.84
N PRO A 21 -5.90 30.01 -9.74
CA PRO A 21 -6.30 31.41 -9.62
C PRO A 21 -7.22 31.60 -8.42
N ASP A 22 -6.90 32.58 -7.57
CA ASP A 22 -7.73 33.01 -6.42
C ASP A 22 -8.53 34.30 -6.70
N ASP A 23 -8.41 34.83 -7.92
CA ASP A 23 -9.07 36.04 -8.40
C ASP A 23 -8.88 37.23 -7.44
N GLY A 24 -7.65 37.43 -6.97
CA GLY A 24 -7.31 38.52 -6.05
C GLY A 24 -7.88 38.29 -4.65
N TYR A 25 -7.71 37.07 -4.12
CA TYR A 25 -8.18 36.64 -2.80
C TYR A 25 -9.71 36.56 -2.64
N THR A 26 -10.45 36.39 -3.73
CA THR A 26 -11.92 36.38 -3.69
C THR A 26 -12.52 34.97 -3.77
N ASN A 27 -11.90 34.06 -4.52
CA ASN A 27 -12.47 32.73 -4.80
C ASN A 27 -11.57 31.60 -4.29
N SER A 28 -12.14 30.72 -3.48
CA SER A 28 -11.55 29.42 -3.16
C SER A 28 -11.82 28.43 -4.29
N ARG A 29 -10.82 27.61 -4.65
CA ARG A 29 -10.93 26.61 -5.71
C ARG A 29 -10.28 25.30 -5.30
N GLU A 30 -10.92 24.21 -5.69
CA GLU A 30 -10.44 22.85 -5.49
C GLU A 30 -10.41 22.17 -6.86
N LEU A 31 -9.22 21.74 -7.27
CA LEU A 31 -9.03 21.12 -8.57
C LEU A 31 -9.12 19.61 -8.44
N VAL A 32 -10.02 19.01 -9.22
CA VAL A 32 -10.23 17.57 -9.26
C VAL A 32 -9.90 17.00 -10.64
N ILE A 33 -9.47 15.74 -10.66
CA ILE A 33 -9.46 14.92 -11.86
C ILE A 33 -10.49 13.81 -11.73
N ARG A 34 -11.28 13.61 -12.78
CA ARG A 34 -12.37 12.64 -12.81
C ARG A 34 -12.14 11.62 -13.91
N TYR A 35 -12.09 10.35 -13.53
CA TYR A 35 -12.06 9.19 -14.41
C TYR A 35 -13.48 8.65 -14.53
N THR A 36 -14.00 8.57 -15.75
CA THR A 36 -15.36 8.09 -16.03
C THR A 36 -15.28 6.89 -16.97
N VAL A 37 -15.89 5.79 -16.56
CA VAL A 37 -16.14 4.63 -17.42
C VAL A 37 -17.56 4.77 -17.95
N ASN A 38 -17.70 5.06 -19.23
CA ASN A 38 -18.98 5.18 -19.91
C ASN A 38 -18.99 4.36 -21.21
N ASN A 39 -19.90 3.40 -21.31
CA ASN A 39 -20.19 2.70 -22.55
C ASN A 39 -21.61 2.14 -22.47
N THR A 40 -22.27 1.95 -23.61
CA THR A 40 -23.63 1.38 -23.69
C THR A 40 -23.70 -0.05 -23.16
N ASN A 41 -22.58 -0.77 -23.19
CA ASN A 41 -22.50 -2.19 -22.82
C ASN A 41 -21.90 -2.41 -21.42
N ILE A 42 -21.74 -1.35 -20.62
CA ILE A 42 -21.17 -1.41 -19.27
C ILE A 42 -22.27 -1.24 -18.23
N PHE A 43 -22.34 -2.18 -17.30
CA PHE A 43 -23.28 -2.16 -16.17
C PHE A 43 -22.52 -2.16 -14.84
N ILE A 44 -22.90 -1.26 -13.92
CA ILE A 44 -22.31 -1.20 -12.58
C ILE A 44 -23.16 -2.08 -11.65
N LYS A 45 -22.64 -3.24 -11.24
CA LYS A 45 -23.39 -4.23 -10.45
C LYS A 45 -23.89 -3.68 -9.12
N ASN A 46 -23.09 -2.85 -8.46
CA ASN A 46 -23.39 -2.26 -7.15
C ASN A 46 -23.36 -0.72 -7.23
N PRO A 47 -24.49 -0.06 -7.55
CA PRO A 47 -24.59 1.40 -7.60
C PRO A 47 -24.13 2.09 -6.30
N GLY A 48 -23.36 3.16 -6.44
CA GLY A 48 -22.81 3.94 -5.32
C GLY A 48 -21.65 3.30 -4.55
N GLU A 49 -21.23 2.09 -4.93
CA GLU A 49 -20.13 1.38 -4.27
C GLU A 49 -18.78 1.72 -4.88
N PHE A 50 -17.80 2.00 -4.02
CA PHE A 50 -16.41 2.15 -4.40
C PHE A 50 -15.51 1.75 -3.22
N PHE A 51 -14.21 1.65 -3.46
CA PHE A 51 -13.26 1.17 -2.44
C PHE A 51 -12.10 2.14 -2.33
N THR A 52 -11.73 2.51 -1.11
CA THR A 52 -10.52 3.30 -0.83
C THR A 52 -9.61 2.52 0.09
N ASP A 53 -8.30 2.74 -0.01
CA ASP A 53 -7.37 2.11 0.90
C ASP A 53 -7.46 2.68 2.33
N SER A 54 -6.91 1.92 3.29
CA SER A 54 -6.63 2.34 4.65
C SER A 54 -5.13 2.32 4.87
N SER A 55 -4.53 3.51 4.92
CA SER A 55 -3.08 3.70 5.11
C SER A 55 -2.22 2.87 4.15
N GLY A 56 -2.67 2.75 2.90
CA GLY A 56 -2.03 1.98 1.85
C GLY A 56 -2.16 0.45 1.97
N ARG A 57 -2.90 -0.06 2.95
CA ARG A 57 -3.01 -1.50 3.26
C ARG A 57 -4.29 -2.13 2.72
N ARG A 58 -5.35 -2.17 3.54
CA ARG A 58 -6.62 -2.86 3.22
C ARG A 58 -7.53 -1.93 2.43
N MET A 59 -8.26 -2.48 1.47
CA MET A 59 -9.37 -1.77 0.82
C MET A 59 -10.60 -1.78 1.74
N ILE A 60 -11.13 -0.59 2.02
CA ILE A 60 -12.38 -0.38 2.73
C ILE A 60 -13.48 -0.10 1.70
N ARG A 61 -14.58 -0.84 1.81
CA ARG A 61 -15.79 -0.61 1.02
C ARG A 61 -16.47 0.67 1.47
N ARG A 62 -16.78 1.54 0.52
CA ARG A 62 -17.53 2.80 0.68
C ARG A 62 -18.84 2.70 -0.09
N LEU A 63 -19.88 3.31 0.44
CA LEU A 63 -21.18 3.39 -0.20
C LEU A 63 -21.68 4.83 -0.10
N ARG A 64 -21.86 5.47 -1.25
CA ARG A 64 -22.26 6.88 -1.38
C ARG A 64 -23.49 7.19 -0.51
N ASN A 65 -23.42 8.27 0.27
CA ASN A 65 -24.44 8.74 1.21
C ASN A 65 -24.85 7.73 2.30
N LYS A 66 -24.03 6.73 2.62
CA LYS A 66 -24.30 5.79 3.72
C LYS A 66 -23.16 5.75 4.74
N ARG A 67 -23.52 5.45 5.99
CA ARG A 67 -22.59 5.23 7.11
C ARG A 67 -23.03 3.99 7.87
N ILE A 68 -22.47 2.84 7.50
CA ILE A 68 -22.88 1.53 8.03
C ILE A 68 -22.43 1.35 9.49
N ASP A 69 -21.28 1.93 9.84
CA ASP A 69 -20.67 1.79 11.17
C ASP A 69 -21.21 2.81 12.19
N TRP A 70 -22.12 3.70 11.78
CA TRP A 70 -22.63 4.78 12.62
C TRP A 70 -24.03 4.42 13.11
N ASN A 71 -24.30 4.69 14.40
CA ASN A 71 -25.64 4.55 14.96
C ASN A 71 -26.50 5.76 14.58
N LEU A 72 -26.91 5.83 13.32
CA LEU A 72 -27.70 6.92 12.77
C LEU A 72 -29.20 6.65 12.90
N PRO A 73 -30.02 7.70 13.14
CA PRO A 73 -31.47 7.55 13.10
C PRO A 73 -31.92 7.18 11.68
N ILE A 74 -33.05 6.48 11.58
CA ILE A 74 -33.59 5.95 10.31
C ILE A 74 -33.82 7.05 9.25
N ASN A 75 -34.08 8.28 9.69
CA ASN A 75 -34.31 9.44 8.85
C ASN A 75 -33.04 10.24 8.50
N PHE A 76 -31.84 9.74 8.84
CA PHE A 76 -30.61 10.45 8.50
C PHE A 76 -30.48 10.59 6.99
N THR A 77 -30.24 11.83 6.57
CA THR A 77 -29.92 12.19 5.19
C THR A 77 -28.61 12.94 5.19
N GLU A 78 -27.70 12.55 4.31
CA GLU A 78 -26.42 13.25 4.14
C GLU A 78 -26.68 14.63 3.55
N THR A 79 -26.50 15.68 4.36
CA THR A 79 -26.70 17.06 3.93
C THR A 79 -25.54 17.54 3.06
N GLU A 80 -24.33 17.04 3.32
CA GLU A 80 -23.12 17.36 2.54
C GLU A 80 -22.81 16.23 1.57
N ASN A 81 -23.70 16.05 0.59
CA ASN A 81 -23.67 14.92 -0.35
C ASN A 81 -22.44 14.87 -1.29
N ILE A 82 -21.60 15.90 -1.30
CA ILE A 82 -20.29 15.91 -1.94
C ILE A 82 -19.20 15.67 -0.90
N ALA A 83 -18.99 16.61 0.02
CA ALA A 83 -17.89 16.56 0.99
C ALA A 83 -17.96 15.33 1.90
N GLY A 84 -19.16 14.90 2.31
CA GLY A 84 -19.36 13.70 3.13
C GLY A 84 -18.96 12.40 2.43
N ASN A 85 -18.84 12.39 1.10
CA ASN A 85 -18.43 11.21 0.33
C ASN A 85 -16.96 11.23 -0.09
N TYR A 86 -16.19 12.24 0.31
CA TYR A 86 -14.75 12.24 0.13
C TYR A 86 -14.06 11.44 1.22
N TYR A 87 -13.14 10.56 0.81
CA TYR A 87 -12.34 9.73 1.71
C TYR A 87 -10.85 9.92 1.46
N PRO A 88 -10.00 9.68 2.46
CA PRO A 88 -8.56 9.59 2.25
C PRO A 88 -8.24 8.44 1.28
N VAL A 89 -7.46 8.76 0.25
CA VAL A 89 -6.86 7.82 -0.68
C VAL A 89 -5.36 7.97 -0.53
N VAL A 90 -4.70 7.07 0.20
CA VAL A 90 -3.26 7.18 0.45
C VAL A 90 -2.48 6.69 -0.75
N ASN A 91 -2.92 5.60 -1.37
CA ASN A 91 -2.28 5.09 -2.58
C ASN A 91 -3.21 4.49 -3.63
N ARG A 92 -4.49 4.22 -3.33
CA ARG A 92 -5.42 3.72 -4.34
C ARG A 92 -6.90 3.82 -4.02
N ILE A 93 -7.67 3.97 -5.08
CA ILE A 93 -9.14 3.95 -5.11
C ILE A 93 -9.59 3.04 -6.24
N MET A 94 -10.69 2.30 -6.04
CA MET A 94 -11.17 1.31 -7.02
C MET A 94 -12.69 1.29 -7.16
N LEU A 95 -13.14 1.03 -8.38
CA LEU A 95 -14.45 0.47 -8.68
C LEU A 95 -14.27 -1.02 -8.96
N LYS A 96 -15.19 -1.83 -8.46
CA LYS A 96 -15.21 -3.29 -8.67
C LYS A 96 -16.53 -3.71 -9.28
N ASN A 97 -16.56 -4.92 -9.85
CA ASN A 97 -17.78 -5.53 -10.41
C ASN A 97 -18.43 -4.65 -11.49
N ILE A 98 -17.62 -4.07 -12.37
CA ILE A 98 -18.07 -3.43 -13.60
C ILE A 98 -18.30 -4.56 -14.61
N ILE A 99 -19.55 -4.81 -14.98
CA ILE A 99 -19.91 -5.90 -15.88
C ILE A 99 -19.90 -5.39 -17.31
N LEU A 100 -19.17 -6.08 -18.19
CA LEU A 100 -19.20 -5.84 -19.63
C LEU A 100 -20.06 -6.91 -20.29
N HIS A 101 -21.20 -6.51 -20.85
CA HIS A 101 -22.07 -7.41 -21.60
C HIS A 101 -21.56 -7.61 -23.03
N LYS A 102 -21.65 -8.83 -23.53
CA LYS A 102 -21.50 -9.08 -24.97
C LYS A 102 -22.68 -8.46 -25.69
N SER A 103 -22.43 -7.81 -26.84
CA SER A 103 -23.36 -6.88 -27.51
C SER A 103 -24.71 -7.48 -27.98
N ASN A 104 -25.02 -8.74 -27.70
CA ASN A 104 -26.23 -9.45 -28.17
C ASN A 104 -26.97 -10.25 -27.08
N GLU A 105 -26.58 -10.16 -25.80
CA GLU A 105 -27.21 -10.92 -24.70
C GLU A 105 -27.99 -10.00 -23.75
N ASN A 106 -29.08 -10.51 -23.16
CA ASN A 106 -29.89 -9.77 -22.19
C ASN A 106 -29.02 -9.41 -20.96
N PRO A 107 -28.93 -8.13 -20.54
CA PRO A 107 -28.11 -7.70 -19.40
C PRO A 107 -28.47 -8.37 -18.06
N LEU A 108 -29.67 -8.97 -17.99
CA LEU A 108 -30.22 -9.63 -16.80
C LEU A 108 -29.86 -11.12 -16.71
N GLU A 109 -29.33 -11.73 -17.78
CA GLU A 109 -29.03 -13.18 -17.86
C GLU A 109 -27.54 -13.49 -18.07
N ASP A 110 -26.74 -12.53 -18.54
CA ASP A 110 -25.29 -12.65 -18.70
C ASP A 110 -24.59 -12.24 -17.39
N GLU A 111 -23.94 -13.19 -16.71
CA GLU A 111 -23.10 -12.89 -15.54
C GLU A 111 -21.91 -11.97 -15.89
N GLY A 112 -21.54 -11.93 -17.18
CA GLY A 112 -20.45 -11.14 -17.75
C GLY A 112 -19.09 -11.40 -17.09
N VAL A 113 -18.04 -10.80 -17.63
CA VAL A 113 -16.73 -10.82 -16.97
C VAL A 113 -16.67 -9.65 -16.00
N PRO A 114 -16.46 -9.87 -14.68
CA PRO A 114 -16.35 -8.78 -13.73
C PRO A 114 -15.04 -8.03 -13.95
N LEU A 115 -15.14 -6.76 -14.34
CA LEU A 115 -14.01 -5.85 -14.49
C LEU A 115 -13.84 -4.99 -13.23
N GLY A 116 -12.64 -4.47 -13.04
CA GLY A 116 -12.34 -3.41 -12.08
C GLY A 116 -11.70 -2.21 -12.75
N LEU A 117 -11.88 -1.04 -12.15
CA LEU A 117 -11.08 0.16 -12.42
C LEU A 117 -10.31 0.51 -11.15
N ALA A 118 -8.98 0.46 -11.20
CA ALA A 118 -8.11 0.90 -10.12
C ALA A 118 -7.30 2.12 -10.54
N ILE A 119 -7.26 3.13 -9.66
CA ILE A 119 -6.40 4.29 -9.80
C ILE A 119 -5.40 4.26 -8.65
N TYR A 120 -4.13 4.13 -8.98
CA TYR A 120 -3.00 4.17 -8.04
C TYR A 120 -2.40 5.56 -8.02
N THR A 121 -2.23 6.13 -6.84
CA THR A 121 -1.73 7.50 -6.64
C THR A 121 -0.30 7.49 -6.12
N ASP A 122 0.51 8.45 -6.57
CA ASP A 122 1.88 8.67 -6.09
C ASP A 122 1.95 9.34 -4.70
N ARG A 123 0.84 9.89 -4.24
CA ARG A 123 0.66 10.57 -2.95
C ARG A 123 -0.77 10.44 -2.44
N ALA A 124 -0.97 10.89 -1.21
CA ALA A 124 -2.29 10.96 -0.61
C ALA A 124 -3.16 12.04 -1.27
N HIS A 125 -4.41 11.71 -1.55
CA HIS A 125 -5.43 12.59 -2.10
C HIS A 125 -6.75 12.44 -1.32
N GLY A 126 -7.64 13.41 -1.47
CA GLY A 126 -9.07 13.18 -1.24
C GLY A 126 -9.68 12.53 -2.48
N GLY A 127 -10.43 11.44 -2.33
CA GLY A 127 -11.07 10.77 -3.45
C GLY A 127 -12.47 10.26 -3.17
N THR A 128 -13.25 10.06 -4.22
CA THR A 128 -14.66 9.68 -4.13
C THR A 128 -15.20 9.04 -5.42
N SER A 129 -16.45 8.58 -5.38
CA SER A 129 -17.29 8.22 -6.53
C SER A 129 -18.67 8.86 -6.36
N LEU A 130 -18.83 10.10 -6.87
CA LEU A 130 -20.08 10.86 -6.77
C LEU A 130 -21.16 10.32 -7.72
N HIS A 131 -20.77 9.68 -8.82
CA HIS A 131 -21.67 8.98 -9.73
C HIS A 131 -21.13 7.60 -10.08
N ASP A 132 -22.02 6.70 -10.48
CA ASP A 132 -21.65 5.33 -10.82
C ASP A 132 -20.75 5.32 -12.06
N GLY A 133 -19.73 4.45 -12.04
CA GLY A 133 -18.70 4.42 -13.09
C GLY A 133 -17.70 5.58 -13.00
N GLN A 134 -17.73 6.42 -11.96
CA GLN A 134 -16.80 7.54 -11.79
C GLN A 134 -15.89 7.36 -10.58
N ILE A 135 -14.62 7.71 -10.76
CA ILE A 135 -13.66 7.98 -9.68
C ILE A 135 -13.22 9.43 -9.81
N GLU A 136 -13.22 10.17 -8.71
CA GLU A 136 -12.72 11.54 -8.63
C GLU A 136 -11.61 11.62 -7.59
N LEU A 137 -10.54 12.36 -7.91
CA LEU A 137 -9.41 12.64 -7.03
C LEU A 137 -9.13 14.14 -7.02
N MET A 138 -9.11 14.73 -5.83
CA MET A 138 -8.76 16.13 -5.62
C MET A 138 -7.25 16.29 -5.61
N LEU A 139 -6.71 17.00 -6.61
CA LEU A 139 -5.28 17.12 -6.86
C LEU A 139 -4.63 18.25 -6.07
N HIS A 140 -5.32 19.39 -5.97
CA HIS A 140 -4.78 20.60 -5.35
C HIS A 140 -5.91 21.55 -4.94
N ARG A 141 -5.66 22.39 -3.92
CA ARG A 141 -6.64 23.33 -3.36
C ARG A 141 -5.95 24.66 -3.09
N ARG A 142 -6.67 25.75 -3.33
CA ARG A 142 -6.31 27.09 -2.86
C ARG A 142 -7.55 27.73 -2.26
N LEU A 143 -7.52 27.99 -0.96
CA LEU A 143 -8.65 28.52 -0.20
C LEU A 143 -8.29 29.91 0.30
N VAL A 144 -9.15 30.90 0.07
CA VAL A 144 -8.88 32.31 0.44
C VAL A 144 -9.35 32.67 1.86
N ARG A 145 -9.86 31.68 2.61
CA ARG A 145 -10.35 31.84 3.98
C ARG A 145 -9.85 30.71 4.86
N ASP A 146 -9.57 31.05 6.12
CA ASP A 146 -9.35 30.10 7.20
C ASP A 146 -10.66 29.38 7.55
N ASP A 147 -10.55 28.15 8.02
CA ASP A 147 -11.68 27.28 8.36
C ASP A 147 -12.07 27.34 9.85
N GLY A 148 -11.33 28.10 10.66
CA GLY A 148 -11.61 28.32 12.08
C GLY A 148 -11.15 27.19 13.00
N PHE A 149 -10.36 26.23 12.51
CA PHE A 149 -9.91 25.07 13.31
C PHE A 149 -8.53 25.24 13.97
N GLY A 150 -7.98 26.46 13.98
CA GLY A 150 -6.87 26.85 14.85
C GLY A 150 -5.55 27.19 14.16
N VAL A 151 -5.41 26.91 12.86
CA VAL A 151 -4.21 27.30 12.09
C VAL A 151 -4.16 28.83 11.87
N SER A 152 -5.32 29.48 11.76
CA SER A 152 -5.46 30.94 11.59
C SER A 152 -4.83 31.47 10.29
N GLU A 153 -4.71 30.62 9.29
CA GLU A 153 -4.17 30.94 7.98
C GLU A 153 -5.02 30.29 6.89
N PRO A 154 -5.37 31.01 5.82
CA PRO A 154 -6.03 30.40 4.67
C PRO A 154 -5.04 29.47 3.93
N LEU A 155 -5.54 28.40 3.30
CA LEU A 155 -4.71 27.49 2.51
C LEU A 155 -4.30 28.16 1.17
N MET A 156 -3.31 29.05 1.22
CA MET A 156 -2.82 29.85 0.09
C MET A 156 -1.31 29.73 -0.12
N GLU A 157 -0.84 28.52 -0.42
CA GLU A 157 0.57 28.29 -0.73
C GLU A 157 0.98 29.08 -1.99
N ASN A 158 1.95 29.98 -1.87
CA ASN A 158 2.29 30.94 -2.94
C ASN A 158 3.38 30.44 -3.90
N GLY A 159 4.03 29.31 -3.61
CA GLY A 159 5.14 28.81 -4.43
C GLY A 159 6.36 29.73 -4.45
N LEU A 160 7.33 29.45 -5.31
CA LEU A 160 8.59 30.21 -5.41
C LEU A 160 8.44 31.57 -6.10
N ASP A 161 7.47 31.70 -7.00
CA ASP A 161 7.25 32.90 -7.81
C ASP A 161 6.15 33.82 -7.24
N GLY A 162 5.57 33.46 -6.09
CA GLY A 162 4.51 34.22 -5.42
C GLY A 162 3.13 34.11 -6.05
N ARG A 163 2.95 33.35 -7.15
CA ARG A 163 1.70 33.30 -7.92
C ARG A 163 0.77 32.15 -7.52
N GLY A 164 1.25 31.23 -6.68
CA GLY A 164 0.53 30.03 -6.28
C GLY A 164 1.37 28.78 -6.51
N LEU A 165 1.31 27.84 -5.55
CA LEU A 165 2.04 26.59 -5.63
C LEU A 165 1.59 25.77 -6.83
N ILE A 166 2.57 25.30 -7.60
CA ILE A 166 2.38 24.35 -8.70
C ILE A 166 2.86 22.99 -8.21
N VAL A 167 1.97 22.00 -8.26
CA VAL A 167 2.29 20.61 -7.92
C VAL A 167 2.17 19.72 -9.15
N ARG A 168 3.03 18.71 -9.23
CA ARG A 168 3.00 17.68 -10.25
C ARG A 168 2.97 16.32 -9.58
N GLY A 169 2.21 15.40 -10.16
CA GLY A 169 2.16 14.00 -9.74
C GLY A 169 1.67 13.10 -10.86
N ILE A 170 1.59 11.81 -10.55
CA ILE A 170 1.16 10.77 -11.49
C ILE A 170 0.05 9.91 -10.87
N HIS A 171 -0.89 9.48 -11.72
CA HIS A 171 -1.77 8.36 -11.44
C HIS A 171 -1.46 7.22 -12.40
N LYS A 172 -1.35 5.98 -11.90
CA LYS A 172 -1.39 4.79 -12.76
C LYS A 172 -2.81 4.24 -12.79
N ILE A 173 -3.29 3.91 -13.98
CA ILE A 173 -4.65 3.42 -14.22
C ILE A 173 -4.57 1.96 -14.61
N ARG A 174 -5.40 1.13 -13.98
CA ARG A 174 -5.62 -0.25 -14.39
C ARG A 174 -7.11 -0.49 -14.61
N PHE A 175 -7.45 -1.00 -15.79
CA PHE A 175 -8.79 -1.42 -16.14
C PHE A 175 -8.70 -2.78 -16.83
N ASP A 176 -9.21 -3.82 -16.17
CA ASP A 176 -9.00 -5.22 -16.52
C ASP A 176 -9.99 -6.11 -15.73
N GLU A 177 -9.95 -7.42 -15.95
CA GLU A 177 -10.69 -8.39 -15.13
C GLU A 177 -10.32 -8.23 -13.64
N LEU A 178 -11.34 -8.28 -12.79
CA LEU A 178 -11.21 -7.95 -11.38
C LEU A 178 -10.18 -8.85 -10.68
N ASP A 179 -10.13 -10.13 -11.04
CA ASP A 179 -9.20 -11.09 -10.44
C ASP A 179 -7.73 -10.72 -10.69
N TYR A 180 -7.37 -10.28 -11.90
CA TYR A 180 -6.01 -9.83 -12.21
C TYR A 180 -5.66 -8.55 -11.45
N ILE A 181 -6.61 -7.61 -11.38
CA ILE A 181 -6.41 -6.37 -10.62
C ILE A 181 -6.17 -6.69 -9.14
N GLU A 182 -7.00 -7.52 -8.53
CA GLU A 182 -6.87 -7.87 -7.11
C GLU A 182 -5.60 -8.66 -6.79
N LEU A 183 -5.15 -9.51 -7.71
CA LEU A 183 -3.90 -10.26 -7.57
C LEU A 183 -2.68 -9.34 -7.56
N GLU A 184 -2.65 -8.31 -8.40
CA GLU A 184 -1.51 -7.40 -8.54
C GLU A 184 -1.60 -6.12 -7.69
N ASP A 185 -2.79 -5.84 -7.13
CA ASP A 185 -3.16 -4.56 -6.51
C ASP A 185 -2.08 -4.01 -5.57
N ARG A 186 -1.73 -4.83 -4.57
CA ARG A 186 -0.78 -4.45 -3.53
C ARG A 186 0.63 -4.23 -4.09
N ARG A 187 1.04 -5.01 -5.09
CA ARG A 187 2.36 -4.89 -5.73
C ARG A 187 2.44 -3.59 -6.54
N ILE A 188 1.43 -3.31 -7.37
CA ILE A 188 1.39 -2.09 -8.18
C ILE A 188 1.35 -0.85 -7.28
N ALA A 189 0.52 -0.86 -6.23
CA ALA A 189 0.45 0.24 -5.27
C ALA A 189 1.81 0.55 -4.61
N GLN A 190 2.60 -0.48 -4.26
CA GLN A 190 3.95 -0.29 -3.74
C GLN A 190 4.91 0.28 -4.79
N LEU A 191 4.87 -0.21 -6.03
CA LEU A 191 5.74 0.29 -7.10
C LEU A 191 5.49 1.76 -7.43
N VAL A 192 4.23 2.20 -7.38
CA VAL A 192 3.86 3.62 -7.59
C VAL A 192 4.32 4.48 -6.41
N SER A 193 4.12 4.01 -5.18
CA SER A 193 4.52 4.75 -3.96
C SER A 193 6.03 4.75 -3.71
N ARG A 194 6.77 3.80 -4.29
CA ARG A 194 8.21 3.58 -4.10
C ARG A 194 8.89 3.36 -5.46
N PRO A 195 9.03 4.42 -6.28
CA PRO A 195 9.64 4.31 -7.59
C PRO A 195 11.15 4.00 -7.49
N ILE A 196 11.71 3.51 -8.58
CA ILE A 196 13.16 3.32 -8.74
C ILE A 196 13.83 4.70 -8.61
N ILE A 197 14.88 4.77 -7.78
CA ILE A 197 15.67 6.00 -7.59
C ILE A 197 16.86 5.96 -8.55
N PRO A 198 16.88 6.77 -9.62
CA PRO A 198 18.04 6.84 -10.50
C PRO A 198 19.19 7.57 -9.80
N LEU A 199 20.39 7.00 -9.88
CA LEU A 199 21.62 7.62 -9.39
C LEU A 199 22.51 8.00 -10.56
N PHE A 200 22.95 9.25 -10.59
CA PHE A 200 23.85 9.78 -11.61
C PHE A 200 25.18 10.15 -10.98
N MET A 201 26.29 9.72 -11.59
CA MET A 201 27.64 10.05 -11.14
C MET A 201 28.45 10.67 -12.28
N HIS A 202 29.26 11.67 -11.95
CA HIS A 202 30.13 12.30 -12.93
C HIS A 202 31.21 11.32 -13.39
N ALA A 203 31.24 11.02 -14.69
CA ALA A 203 32.26 10.18 -15.30
C ALA A 203 33.28 11.06 -16.04
N LYS A 204 34.57 10.94 -15.69
CA LYS A 204 35.67 11.69 -16.37
C LYS A 204 35.86 11.29 -17.84
N HIS A 205 35.50 10.05 -18.16
CA HIS A 205 35.52 9.50 -19.52
C HIS A 205 34.22 8.73 -19.73
N GLN A 206 33.78 8.62 -20.99
CA GLN A 206 32.66 7.76 -21.33
C GLN A 206 32.97 6.34 -20.82
N PRO A 207 32.14 5.77 -19.93
CA PRO A 207 32.38 4.41 -19.48
C PRO A 207 32.37 3.50 -20.70
N LYS A 208 33.39 2.64 -20.84
CA LYS A 208 33.34 1.56 -21.84
C LYS A 208 32.05 0.80 -21.58
N SER A 209 31.33 0.42 -22.64
CA SER A 209 30.17 -0.46 -22.55
C SER A 209 30.61 -1.80 -21.95
N MET A 210 30.69 -1.86 -20.63
CA MET A 210 30.78 -3.08 -19.86
C MET A 210 29.35 -3.37 -19.43
N GLN A 211 28.91 -4.61 -19.64
CA GLN A 211 27.83 -5.16 -18.84
C GLN A 211 28.27 -5.05 -17.37
N VAL A 212 27.82 -4.00 -16.69
CA VAL A 212 27.96 -3.92 -15.25
C VAL A 212 26.95 -4.94 -14.73
N ASN A 213 27.45 -6.07 -14.24
CA ASN A 213 26.63 -6.97 -13.43
C ASN A 213 26.21 -6.14 -12.21
N GLY A 214 24.94 -5.76 -12.14
CA GLY A 214 24.41 -4.95 -11.05
C GLY A 214 24.75 -5.57 -9.70
N TRP A 215 24.97 -4.74 -8.69
CA TRP A 215 25.16 -5.23 -7.33
C TRP A 215 23.81 -5.49 -6.66
N SER A 216 23.67 -6.65 -6.00
CA SER A 216 22.53 -6.97 -5.15
C SER A 216 23.02 -7.31 -3.74
N GLY A 217 22.36 -6.73 -2.74
CA GLY A 217 22.55 -7.10 -1.34
C GLY A 217 21.86 -8.42 -0.96
N LEU A 218 21.00 -8.96 -1.82
CA LEU A 218 20.35 -10.26 -1.64
C LEU A 218 20.98 -11.28 -2.61
N ASN A 219 21.27 -12.48 -2.11
CA ASN A 219 21.75 -13.61 -2.92
C ASN A 219 20.62 -14.23 -3.76
N ILE A 220 19.38 -14.17 -3.26
CA ILE A 220 18.18 -14.70 -3.91
C ILE A 220 17.09 -13.63 -3.84
N GLY A 221 16.41 -13.38 -4.96
CA GLY A 221 15.26 -12.48 -5.00
C GLY A 221 14.11 -13.00 -4.14
N LEU A 222 13.47 -12.11 -3.37
CA LEU A 222 12.27 -12.46 -2.61
C LEU A 222 11.11 -12.80 -3.57
N PRO A 223 10.19 -13.70 -3.18
CA PRO A 223 8.98 -13.96 -3.96
C PRO A 223 8.20 -12.66 -4.21
N ASN A 224 7.57 -12.51 -5.38
CA ASN A 224 6.91 -11.27 -5.80
C ASN A 224 5.83 -10.74 -4.84
N HIS A 225 5.28 -11.61 -3.99
CA HIS A 225 4.26 -11.25 -2.99
C HIS A 225 4.85 -10.96 -1.60
N ILE A 226 6.17 -11.07 -1.42
CA ILE A 226 6.86 -10.76 -0.18
C ILE A 226 7.58 -9.43 -0.33
N HIS A 227 7.21 -8.48 0.52
CA HIS A 227 7.78 -7.14 0.53
C HIS A 227 8.72 -6.98 1.72
N LEU A 228 9.97 -6.62 1.43
CA LEU A 228 10.93 -6.19 2.44
C LEU A 228 10.60 -4.76 2.89
N LEU A 229 9.87 -4.65 4.00
CA LEU A 229 9.38 -3.38 4.52
C LEU A 229 10.50 -2.58 5.23
N SER A 230 11.39 -3.26 5.94
CA SER A 230 12.52 -2.64 6.64
C SER A 230 13.69 -3.61 6.75
N LEU A 231 14.89 -3.09 6.56
CA LEU A 231 16.15 -3.76 6.83
C LEU A 231 17.09 -2.74 7.49
N THR A 232 17.50 -2.99 8.73
CA THR A 232 18.25 -1.99 9.52
C THR A 232 19.24 -2.68 10.45
N SER A 233 20.42 -2.09 10.63
CA SER A 233 21.38 -2.56 11.65
C SER A 233 20.77 -2.49 13.05
N TRP A 234 21.09 -3.45 13.90
CA TRP A 234 20.55 -3.52 15.25
C TRP A 234 21.66 -3.81 16.28
N PRO A 235 21.74 -3.05 17.39
CA PRO A 235 21.15 -1.71 17.55
C PRO A 235 21.73 -0.71 16.53
N LEU A 236 20.97 0.34 16.19
CA LEU A 236 21.37 1.37 15.21
C LEU A 236 22.74 2.01 15.52
N ASN A 237 23.00 2.26 16.80
CA ASN A 237 24.25 2.84 17.29
C ASN A 237 25.01 1.82 18.14
N LYS A 238 25.62 0.84 17.49
CA LYS A 238 26.52 -0.10 18.20
C LYS A 238 27.80 0.65 18.55
N VAL A 239 27.93 1.08 19.80
CA VAL A 239 29.20 1.58 20.33
C VAL A 239 30.11 0.36 20.48
N TYR A 240 31.10 0.24 19.60
CA TYR A 240 32.11 -0.81 19.67
C TYR A 240 32.99 -0.60 20.90
N LEU A 241 32.51 -1.04 22.06
CA LEU A 241 33.38 -1.28 23.20
C LEU A 241 34.21 -2.51 22.86
N SER A 242 35.53 -2.42 23.00
CA SER A 242 36.53 -3.40 22.56
C SER A 242 36.36 -4.83 23.14
N ASN A 243 35.37 -5.05 24.01
CA ASN A 243 35.05 -6.32 24.67
C ASN A 243 33.57 -6.75 24.54
N SER A 244 32.77 -6.20 23.61
CA SER A 244 31.38 -6.62 23.47
C SER A 244 31.27 -8.05 22.92
N ARG A 245 30.88 -9.02 23.75
CA ARG A 245 30.47 -10.39 23.34
C ARG A 245 29.12 -10.43 22.60
N GLU A 246 28.62 -9.27 22.17
CA GLU A 246 27.30 -9.15 21.56
C GLU A 246 27.37 -9.51 20.08
N SER A 247 26.48 -10.43 19.67
CA SER A 247 26.28 -10.82 18.27
C SER A 247 26.03 -9.59 17.39
N ASN A 248 26.37 -9.70 16.11
CA ASN A 248 25.91 -8.70 15.15
C ASN A 248 24.45 -8.96 14.87
N GLN A 249 23.62 -7.91 14.92
CA GLN A 249 22.19 -8.04 14.73
C GLN A 249 21.66 -7.13 13.63
N ILE A 250 20.60 -7.60 12.98
CA ILE A 250 19.83 -6.85 11.98
C ILE A 250 18.34 -6.98 12.33
N LEU A 251 17.63 -5.87 12.25
CA LEU A 251 16.17 -5.84 12.29
C LEU A 251 15.64 -5.99 10.86
N ILE A 252 14.79 -6.99 10.65
CA ILE A 252 14.08 -7.22 9.40
C ILE A 252 12.57 -7.18 9.61
N ARG A 253 11.86 -6.52 8.70
CA ARG A 253 10.41 -6.58 8.60
C ARG A 253 10.00 -7.04 7.21
N LEU A 254 9.20 -8.10 7.15
CA LEU A 254 8.69 -8.67 5.91
C LEU A 254 7.16 -8.61 5.96
N GLU A 255 6.55 -8.28 4.83
CA GLU A 255 5.10 -8.30 4.64
C GLU A 255 4.72 -9.28 3.55
N ASN A 256 3.73 -10.14 3.81
CA ASN A 256 3.09 -10.91 2.75
C ASN A 256 1.90 -10.10 2.19
N LEU A 257 2.03 -9.68 0.93
CA LEU A 257 1.07 -8.83 0.21
C LEU A 257 -0.16 -9.58 -0.31
N GLN A 258 -0.19 -10.92 -0.21
CA GLN A 258 -1.36 -11.70 -0.62
C GLN A 258 -2.58 -11.31 0.22
N SER A 259 -3.69 -11.09 -0.48
CA SER A 259 -4.98 -10.83 0.14
C SER A 259 -5.68 -12.14 0.47
N SER A 260 -6.30 -12.24 1.66
CA SER A 260 -7.10 -13.40 2.10
C SER A 260 -8.30 -13.74 1.18
N ASN A 261 -8.59 -12.89 0.20
CA ASN A 261 -9.79 -12.94 -0.62
C ASN A 261 -9.56 -13.41 -2.07
N SER A 262 -8.32 -13.73 -2.47
CA SER A 262 -8.04 -14.24 -3.81
C SER A 262 -8.43 -15.72 -3.96
N LEU A 263 -9.04 -16.09 -5.09
CA LEU A 263 -9.44 -17.47 -5.46
C LEU A 263 -8.28 -18.49 -5.48
N THR A 264 -7.03 -18.05 -5.52
CA THR A 264 -5.85 -18.92 -5.46
C THR A 264 -5.58 -19.37 -4.02
N SER A 265 -5.36 -20.68 -3.83
CA SER A 265 -5.01 -21.29 -2.54
C SER A 265 -3.97 -20.46 -1.77
N ILE A 266 -4.46 -19.76 -0.75
CA ILE A 266 -3.73 -18.83 0.09
C ILE A 266 -2.89 -19.67 1.05
N LYS A 267 -1.59 -19.76 0.76
CA LYS A 267 -0.66 -20.56 1.56
C LYS A 267 0.36 -19.65 2.25
N PRO A 268 0.76 -19.97 3.49
CA PRO A 268 1.90 -19.34 4.12
C PRO A 268 3.14 -19.47 3.22
N CYS A 269 3.93 -18.40 3.14
CA CYS A 269 5.19 -18.41 2.41
C CYS A 269 6.33 -18.73 3.38
N THR A 270 7.08 -19.80 3.13
CA THR A 270 8.29 -20.14 3.90
C THR A 270 9.53 -19.81 3.07
N ILE A 271 10.47 -19.07 3.67
CA ILE A 271 11.70 -18.60 3.05
C ILE A 271 12.87 -19.05 3.91
N ASP A 272 13.88 -19.64 3.28
CA ASP A 272 15.17 -19.86 3.92
C ASP A 272 15.97 -18.56 3.91
N ILE A 273 16.24 -18.02 5.10
CA ILE A 273 16.95 -16.76 5.26
C ILE A 273 18.43 -16.94 5.62
N THR A 274 18.92 -18.17 5.74
CA THR A 274 20.28 -18.49 6.23
C THR A 274 21.37 -17.72 5.49
N TYR A 275 21.27 -17.67 4.17
CA TYR A 275 22.19 -16.97 3.27
C TYR A 275 21.46 -15.99 2.36
N LEU A 276 20.34 -15.43 2.81
CA LEU A 276 19.53 -14.50 2.00
C LEU A 276 20.29 -13.21 1.67
N ILE A 277 20.99 -12.66 2.66
CA ILE A 277 21.75 -11.40 2.52
C ILE A 277 23.19 -11.74 2.15
N ASN A 278 23.69 -11.10 1.11
CA ASN A 278 25.04 -11.31 0.62
C ASN A 278 26.09 -10.90 1.67
N GLY A 279 27.11 -11.73 1.87
CA GLY A 279 28.21 -11.48 2.80
C GLY A 279 27.93 -11.80 4.27
N ILE A 280 26.74 -12.29 4.63
CA ILE A 280 26.42 -12.69 6.01
C ILE A 280 25.66 -14.03 6.08
N LYS A 281 25.88 -14.75 7.18
CA LYS A 281 25.15 -15.96 7.54
C LYS A 281 24.28 -15.68 8.76
N ILE A 282 22.97 -15.91 8.63
CA ILE A 282 22.05 -15.81 9.76
C ILE A 282 22.19 -17.05 10.64
N ILE A 283 22.45 -16.84 11.93
CA ILE A 283 22.67 -17.89 12.93
C ILE A 283 21.56 -17.96 13.98
N GLY A 284 20.74 -16.92 14.10
CA GLY A 284 19.65 -16.86 15.07
C GLY A 284 18.57 -15.86 14.69
N MET A 285 17.37 -16.05 15.24
CA MET A 285 16.20 -15.23 14.93
C MET A 285 15.29 -15.11 16.16
N LYS A 286 14.86 -13.88 16.47
CA LYS A 286 13.91 -13.57 17.56
C LYS A 286 12.71 -12.84 16.98
N GLU A 287 11.51 -13.41 17.14
CA GLU A 287 10.27 -12.77 16.69
C GLU A 287 9.82 -11.69 17.67
N MET A 288 9.67 -10.48 17.16
CA MET A 288 9.31 -9.31 17.93
C MET A 288 7.92 -8.80 17.55
N ILE A 289 7.34 -7.94 18.38
CA ILE A 289 6.21 -7.11 17.96
C ILE A 289 6.65 -6.06 16.92
N LEU A 290 5.70 -5.37 16.29
CA LEU A 290 5.96 -4.47 15.14
C LEU A 290 7.03 -3.39 15.44
N THR A 291 7.01 -2.85 16.66
CA THR A 291 7.94 -1.82 17.18
C THR A 291 9.32 -2.37 17.55
N ALA A 292 9.50 -3.70 17.60
CA ALA A 292 10.74 -4.39 17.92
C ALA A 292 11.28 -4.19 19.36
N ASP A 293 10.45 -3.72 20.29
CA ASP A 293 10.76 -3.46 21.69
C ASP A 293 10.34 -4.60 22.64
N GLN A 294 9.50 -5.52 22.19
CA GLN A 294 9.05 -6.68 22.97
C GLN A 294 9.04 -7.97 22.14
N LEU A 295 9.35 -9.10 22.77
CA LEU A 295 9.13 -10.42 22.17
C LEU A 295 7.64 -10.65 21.90
N LYS A 296 7.32 -11.20 20.73
CA LYS A 296 5.93 -11.48 20.35
C LYS A 296 5.25 -12.46 21.31
N THR A 297 5.98 -13.49 21.75
CA THR A 297 5.49 -14.48 22.71
C THR A 297 5.07 -13.85 24.04
N THR A 298 5.90 -12.97 24.59
CA THR A 298 5.59 -12.21 25.80
C THR A 298 4.35 -11.33 25.62
N SER A 299 4.26 -10.62 24.49
CA SER A 299 3.09 -9.78 24.18
C SER A 299 1.79 -10.58 24.11
N LEU A 300 1.81 -11.75 23.48
CA LEU A 300 0.63 -12.62 23.37
C LEU A 300 0.18 -13.20 24.71
N LEU A 301 1.11 -13.56 25.60
CA LEU A 301 0.80 -14.07 26.94
C LEU A 301 0.10 -13.02 27.83
N HIS A 302 0.39 -11.75 27.61
CA HIS A 302 -0.15 -10.63 28.40
C HIS A 302 -1.23 -9.82 27.66
N ARG A 303 -1.73 -10.32 26.52
CA ARG A 303 -2.80 -9.68 25.77
C ARG A 303 -4.09 -9.66 26.60
N LEU A 304 -4.79 -8.52 26.59
CA LEU A 304 -6.13 -8.40 27.16
C LEU A 304 -7.14 -9.18 26.31
N ASN A 305 -8.01 -9.93 26.99
CA ASN A 305 -9.10 -10.67 26.35
C ASN A 305 -10.39 -9.83 26.45
N TRP A 306 -11.08 -9.66 25.33
CA TRP A 306 -12.34 -8.91 25.30
C TRP A 306 -13.54 -9.88 25.34
N PRO A 307 -14.65 -9.54 26.04
CA PRO A 307 -15.83 -10.41 26.11
C PRO A 307 -16.48 -10.72 24.75
N THR A 308 -16.20 -9.88 23.74
CA THR A 308 -16.71 -10.02 22.36
C THR A 308 -15.81 -10.86 21.47
N GLU A 309 -14.67 -11.35 21.98
CA GLU A 309 -13.81 -12.25 21.21
C GLU A 309 -14.48 -13.60 21.01
N LEU A 310 -14.55 -14.04 19.77
CA LEU A 310 -14.93 -15.42 19.46
C LEU A 310 -13.89 -16.35 20.10
N PRO A 311 -14.30 -17.50 20.67
CA PRO A 311 -13.36 -18.46 21.22
C PRO A 311 -12.39 -18.90 20.12
N SER A 312 -11.13 -18.47 20.24
CA SER A 312 -10.09 -18.85 19.29
C SER A 312 -9.72 -20.31 19.52
N SER A 313 -9.94 -21.16 18.52
CA SER A 313 -9.38 -22.52 18.45
C SER A 313 -7.85 -22.56 18.44
N ASP A 314 -7.19 -21.39 18.34
CA ASP A 314 -5.73 -21.24 18.22
C ASP A 314 -4.97 -21.21 19.56
N ASN A 315 -5.66 -21.25 20.70
CA ASN A 315 -4.97 -21.25 22.00
C ASN A 315 -4.22 -22.57 22.28
N TYR A 316 -4.56 -23.67 21.59
CA TYR A 316 -3.89 -24.96 21.75
C TYR A 316 -2.68 -25.18 20.80
N THR A 317 -2.52 -24.37 19.76
CA THR A 317 -1.40 -24.48 18.80
C THR A 317 -0.26 -23.50 19.07
N LEU A 318 -0.45 -22.45 19.87
CA LEU A 318 0.63 -21.52 20.24
C LEU A 318 1.67 -22.15 21.17
N TYR A 319 1.24 -23.02 22.11
CA TYR A 319 2.17 -23.75 22.99
C TYR A 319 3.00 -24.82 22.26
N THR A 320 2.52 -25.33 21.11
CA THR A 320 3.22 -26.35 20.32
C THR A 320 4.01 -25.77 19.13
N LYS A 321 3.60 -24.65 18.53
CA LYS A 321 4.38 -23.97 17.46
C LYS A 321 5.56 -23.16 18.00
N HIS A 322 5.49 -22.60 19.20
CA HIS A 322 6.63 -21.82 19.76
C HIS A 322 7.77 -22.66 20.34
N LYS A 323 7.65 -23.99 20.36
CA LYS A 323 8.81 -24.89 20.52
C LYS A 323 9.69 -24.97 19.25
N CYS A 324 9.18 -24.50 18.10
CA CYS A 324 9.98 -24.34 16.90
C CYS A 324 10.59 -22.94 16.89
N ASN A 325 11.73 -22.75 17.57
CA ASN A 325 12.81 -21.79 17.23
C ASN A 325 13.87 -21.64 18.33
N ALA A 326 13.66 -22.21 19.52
CA ALA A 326 14.75 -22.38 20.50
C ALA A 326 15.49 -23.73 20.32
N ASP A 327 14.81 -24.75 19.78
CA ASP A 327 15.34 -26.12 19.64
C ASP A 327 15.73 -26.52 18.19
N ASN A 328 15.86 -25.56 17.26
CA ASN A 328 16.40 -25.82 15.92
C ASN A 328 17.95 -25.91 15.93
N LEU A 329 18.49 -26.74 16.82
CA LEU A 329 19.90 -27.16 16.77
C LEU A 329 20.15 -28.24 15.71
N ASN A 330 19.09 -28.77 15.07
CA ASN A 330 19.17 -29.86 14.08
C ASN A 330 18.65 -29.52 12.67
N SER A 331 18.21 -28.28 12.40
CA SER A 331 17.91 -27.84 11.03
C SER A 331 19.12 -27.07 10.48
N ASN A 332 19.71 -27.53 9.37
CA ASN A 332 20.87 -26.88 8.73
C ASN A 332 20.62 -25.42 8.25
N GLY A 333 19.39 -24.89 8.36
CA GLY A 333 19.03 -23.53 7.95
C GLY A 333 17.98 -22.85 8.84
N VAL A 334 17.91 -21.53 8.75
CA VAL A 334 16.96 -20.64 9.44
C VAL A 334 15.77 -20.39 8.51
N LEU A 335 14.63 -21.01 8.80
CA LEU A 335 13.40 -20.90 8.02
C LEU A 335 12.44 -19.89 8.64
N LEU A 336 11.91 -18.98 7.83
CA LEU A 336 10.95 -17.95 8.22
C LEU A 336 9.65 -18.14 7.45
N THR A 337 8.51 -18.21 8.15
CA THR A 337 7.18 -18.39 7.55
C THR A 337 6.31 -17.15 7.74
N ILE A 338 5.69 -16.65 6.69
CA ILE A 338 4.83 -15.46 6.69
C ILE A 338 3.42 -15.80 6.19
N GLU A 339 2.46 -15.62 7.08
CA GLU A 339 1.04 -15.75 6.77
C GLU A 339 0.56 -14.61 5.84
N PRO A 340 -0.36 -14.88 4.91
CA PRO A 340 -0.94 -13.87 4.02
C PRO A 340 -1.54 -12.67 4.75
N GLY A 341 -1.26 -11.47 4.24
CA GLY A 341 -1.71 -10.19 4.82
C GLY A 341 -1.00 -9.78 6.12
N LYS A 342 -0.03 -10.55 6.62
CA LYS A 342 0.70 -10.24 7.87
C LYS A 342 2.01 -9.52 7.60
N ILE A 343 2.40 -8.71 8.57
CA ILE A 343 3.77 -8.24 8.76
C ILE A 343 4.38 -9.06 9.89
N VAL A 344 5.61 -9.52 9.67
CA VAL A 344 6.44 -10.14 10.69
C VAL A 344 7.68 -9.28 10.95
N THR A 345 8.12 -9.23 12.20
CA THR A 345 9.27 -8.44 12.64
C THR A 345 10.24 -9.36 13.38
N TYR A 346 11.50 -9.38 12.95
CA TYR A 346 12.51 -10.23 13.55
C TYR A 346 13.80 -9.45 13.81
N ILE A 347 14.45 -9.75 14.93
CA ILE A 347 15.86 -9.44 15.15
C ILE A 347 16.65 -10.71 14.79
N LEU A 348 17.55 -10.58 13.81
CA LEU A 348 18.39 -11.66 13.32
C LEU A 348 19.80 -11.52 13.86
N ASP A 349 20.34 -12.57 14.46
CA ASP A 349 21.76 -12.70 14.81
C ASP A 349 22.53 -13.23 13.60
N TYR A 350 23.65 -12.60 13.24
CA TYR A 350 24.43 -12.99 12.06
C TYR A 350 25.95 -12.97 12.28
N GLU A 351 26.64 -13.74 11.43
CA GLU A 351 28.09 -13.75 11.29
C GLU A 351 28.48 -13.30 9.87
N ILE A 352 29.63 -12.64 9.74
CA ILE A 352 30.15 -12.22 8.44
C ILE A 352 30.77 -13.44 7.75
N THR A 353 30.32 -13.77 6.55
CA THR A 353 30.93 -14.83 5.74
C THR A 353 32.16 -14.27 5.03
N LYS A 354 33.30 -14.95 5.17
CA LYS A 354 34.53 -14.60 4.46
C LYS A 354 34.44 -14.86 2.96
#